data_AF-A0A7M3XTT9-F1
#
_entry.id   AF-A0A7M3XTT9-F1
#
_cell.length_a   1.000
_cell.length_b   1.000
_cell.length_c   1.000
_cell.angle_alpha   90.00
_cell.angle_beta   90.00
_cell.angle_gamma   90.00
#
_symmetry.space_group_name_H-M   'P 1'
#
loop_
_entity.id
_entity.type
_entity.pdbx_description
1 polymer ?
#
loop_
_entity_poly.entity_id
_entity_poly.type
_entity_poly.pdbx_seq_one_letter_code
_entity_poly.pdbx_strand_id
1 'polypeptide(L)' 'TESLGTIRGEQKVFDTWMDSSNSNLFVSGYLNQPEIFEQAFPTALRPQGKEIVRTWLYYTLLKSALLLDKPGFQHVW' A
#
# COMPACT_ATOMS: atom_id res chain seq x y z
N THR A 1 27.81 -2.19 -27.71
CA THR A 1 26.86 -1.66 -26.71
C THR A 1 25.50 -1.67 -27.36
N GLU A 2 24.64 -2.64 -27.03
CA GLU A 2 23.27 -2.64 -27.53
C GLU A 2 22.51 -1.45 -26.92
N SER A 3 21.87 -0.65 -27.76
CA SER A 3 21.01 0.44 -27.32
C SER A 3 19.60 -0.10 -27.08
N LEU A 4 18.95 0.33 -26.00
CA LEU A 4 17.64 -0.15 -25.53
C LEU A 4 16.45 0.14 -26.49
N GLY A 5 16.71 0.65 -27.70
CA GLY A 5 15.67 1.09 -28.64
C GLY A 5 14.85 2.28 -28.13
N THR A 6 13.70 2.51 -28.76
CA THR A 6 12.78 3.59 -28.39
C THR A 6 11.86 3.15 -27.25
N ILE A 7 12.03 3.72 -26.07
CA ILE A 7 11.20 3.44 -24.89
C ILE A 7 9.87 4.20 -24.99
N ARG A 8 8.76 3.54 -24.62
CA ARG A 8 7.43 4.16 -24.49
C ARG A 8 6.81 3.76 -23.16
N GLY A 9 6.20 4.71 -22.47
CA GLY A 9 5.51 4.46 -21.19
C GLY A 9 4.23 3.66 -21.37
N GLU A 10 3.91 2.83 -20.37
CA GLU A 10 2.64 2.11 -20.28
C GLU A 10 1.45 3.10 -20.25
N GLN A 11 0.37 2.76 -20.96
CA GLN A 11 -0.84 3.60 -21.06
C GLN A 11 -2.00 3.07 -20.23
N LYS A 12 -1.93 1.82 -19.75
CA LYS A 12 -2.91 1.26 -18.82
C LYS A 12 -2.87 1.99 -17.48
N VAL A 13 -4.05 2.11 -16.87
CA VAL A 13 -4.21 2.64 -15.52
C VAL A 13 -4.17 1.51 -14.50
N PHE A 14 -3.76 1.82 -13.27
CA PHE A 14 -3.85 0.88 -12.17
C PHE A 14 -5.30 0.67 -11.71
N ASP A 15 -5.55 -0.50 -11.14
CA ASP A 15 -6.79 -0.81 -10.44
C ASP A 15 -6.98 0.10 -9.21
N THR A 16 -8.20 0.56 -8.97
CA THR A 16 -8.52 1.48 -7.87
C THR A 16 -8.21 0.90 -6.49
N TRP A 17 -8.35 -0.41 -6.30
CA TRP A 17 -8.00 -1.05 -5.03
C TRP A 17 -6.49 -1.12 -4.83
N MET A 18 -5.73 -1.23 -5.92
CA MET A 18 -4.27 -1.14 -5.84
C MET A 18 -3.84 0.26 -5.38
N ASP A 19 -4.52 1.31 -5.82
CA ASP A 19 -4.24 2.67 -5.33
C ASP A 19 -4.71 2.88 -3.88
N SER A 20 -5.95 2.51 -3.57
CA SER A 20 -6.51 2.63 -2.21
C SER A 20 -5.74 1.82 -1.18
N SER A 21 -5.10 0.72 -1.57
CA SER A 21 -4.23 -0.05 -0.66
C SER A 21 -3.00 0.70 -0.18
N ASN A 22 -2.66 1.85 -0.76
CA ASN A 22 -1.59 2.73 -0.25
C ASN A 22 -2.02 3.56 0.96
N SER A 23 -3.32 3.61 1.31
CA SER A 23 -3.80 4.55 2.32
C SER A 23 -3.09 4.42 3.67
N ASN A 24 -2.82 3.19 4.16
CA ASN A 24 -2.15 3.01 5.46
C ASN A 24 -0.70 3.50 5.45
N LEU A 25 0.02 3.33 4.34
CA LEU A 25 1.37 3.86 4.15
C LEU A 25 1.34 5.39 4.03
N PHE A 26 0.37 5.94 3.30
CA PHE A 26 0.23 7.38 3.14
C PHE A 26 -0.08 8.08 4.47
N VAL A 27 -1.08 7.62 5.23
CA VAL A 27 -1.46 8.22 6.52
C VAL A 27 -0.37 8.06 7.58
N SER A 28 0.41 6.97 7.54
CA SER A 28 1.56 6.81 8.43
C SER A 28 2.78 7.63 7.97
N GLY A 29 2.74 8.31 6.83
CA GLY A 29 3.82 9.18 6.38
C GLY A 29 4.97 8.46 5.67
N TYR A 30 4.73 7.27 5.11
CA TYR A 30 5.72 6.50 4.35
C TYR A 30 6.37 7.36 3.24
N LEU A 31 7.70 7.24 3.11
CA LEU A 31 8.60 8.02 2.23
C LEU A 31 8.74 9.52 2.53
N ASN A 32 7.70 10.17 3.05
CA ASN A 32 7.68 11.63 3.21
C ASN A 32 8.02 12.09 4.63
N GLN A 33 7.74 11.28 5.66
CA GLN A 33 7.86 11.64 7.07
C GLN A 33 8.39 10.45 7.90
N PRO A 34 9.71 10.15 7.85
CA PRO A 34 10.29 8.95 8.45
C PRO A 34 10.01 8.78 9.95
N GLU A 35 10.12 9.87 10.73
CA GLU A 35 9.89 9.86 12.17
C GLU A 35 8.42 9.55 12.53
N ILE A 36 7.48 10.06 11.74
CA ILE A 36 6.05 9.76 11.91
C ILE A 36 5.78 8.32 11.50
N PHE A 37 6.40 7.85 10.42
CA PHE A 37 6.22 6.49 9.93
C PHE A 37 6.68 5.44 10.95
N GLU A 38 7.83 5.66 11.59
CA GLU A 38 8.33 4.79 12.64
C GLU A 38 7.36 4.66 13.82
N GLN A 39 6.62 5.73 14.16
CA GLN A 39 5.68 5.75 15.27
C GLN A 39 4.27 5.29 14.89
N ALA A 40 3.83 5.57 13.66
CA ALA A 40 2.46 5.38 13.20
C ALA A 40 2.22 4.08 12.41
N PHE A 41 3.29 3.41 11.96
CA PHE A 41 3.21 2.12 11.27
C PHE A 41 3.66 0.97 12.20
N PRO A 42 2.90 -0.13 12.30
CA PRO A 42 1.65 -0.41 11.61
C PRO A 42 0.47 0.40 12.16
N THR A 43 -0.46 0.77 11.28
CA THR A 43 -1.62 1.58 11.66
C THR A 43 -2.50 0.84 12.68
N ALA A 44 -2.92 1.51 13.76
CA ALA A 44 -3.55 0.82 14.90
C ALA A 44 -4.87 0.09 14.54
N LEU A 45 -5.80 0.76 13.88
CA LEU A 45 -7.14 0.22 13.63
C LEU A 45 -7.58 0.41 12.17
N ARG A 46 -8.16 -0.64 11.60
CA ARG A 46 -8.84 -0.62 10.31
C ARG A 46 -10.32 -0.97 10.48
N PRO A 47 -11.20 0.04 10.70
CA PRO A 47 -12.63 -0.19 10.72
C PRO A 47 -13.15 -0.25 9.27
N GLN A 48 -13.85 -1.31 8.91
CA GLN A 48 -14.43 -1.47 7.58
C GLN A 48 -15.60 -2.47 7.55
N GLY A 49 -16.33 -2.50 6.43
CA GLY A 49 -17.28 -3.57 6.15
C GLY A 49 -16.61 -4.84 5.62
N LYS A 50 -17.33 -5.97 5.72
CA LYS A 50 -16.87 -7.29 5.27
C LYS A 50 -16.81 -7.40 3.74
N GLU A 51 -17.56 -6.56 3.04
CA GLU A 51 -17.68 -6.54 1.59
C GLU A 51 -16.36 -6.20 0.87
N ILE A 52 -15.44 -5.47 1.53
CA ILE A 52 -14.14 -5.07 0.96
C ILE A 52 -12.94 -5.86 1.51
N VAL A 53 -13.18 -7.03 2.13
CA VAL A 53 -12.11 -7.88 2.67
C VAL A 53 -11.21 -8.45 1.56
N ARG A 54 -11.79 -8.90 0.44
CA ARG A 54 -11.06 -9.53 -0.66
C ARG A 54 -10.42 -8.53 -1.65
N THR A 55 -10.71 -7.25 -1.50
CA THR A 55 -10.16 -6.18 -2.35
C THR A 55 -9.24 -5.29 -1.52
N TRP A 56 -9.76 -4.21 -0.95
CA TRP A 56 -8.97 -3.19 -0.26
C TRP A 56 -8.12 -3.77 0.87
N LEU A 57 -8.72 -4.54 1.78
CA LEU A 57 -7.99 -5.10 2.91
C LEU A 57 -6.89 -6.05 2.43
N TYR A 58 -7.25 -7.02 1.57
CA TYR A 58 -6.30 -8.00 1.06
C TYR A 58 -5.10 -7.32 0.37
N TYR A 59 -5.35 -6.34 -0.51
CA TYR A 59 -4.27 -5.62 -1.20
C TYR A 59 -3.41 -4.79 -0.24
N THR A 60 -4.00 -4.20 0.80
CA THR A 60 -3.25 -3.44 1.82
C THR A 60 -2.34 -4.35 2.65
N LEU A 61 -2.84 -5.52 3.06
CA LEU A 61 -2.06 -6.50 3.81
C LEU A 61 -0.94 -7.11 2.96
N LEU A 62 -1.25 -7.52 1.73
CA LEU A 62 -0.27 -8.07 0.79
C LEU A 62 0.85 -7.05 0.52
N LYS A 63 0.50 -5.79 0.28
CA LYS A 63 1.47 -4.72 0.03
C LYS A 63 2.37 -4.48 1.25
N SER A 64 1.81 -4.44 2.45
CA SER A 64 2.58 -4.25 3.69
C SER A 64 3.55 -5.42 3.93
N ALA A 65 3.11 -6.65 3.66
CA ALA A 65 3.96 -7.84 3.75
C ALA A 65 5.10 -7.79 2.72
N LEU A 66 4.82 -7.48 1.45
CA LEU A 66 5.83 -7.47 0.40
C LEU A 66 6.84 -6.33 0.51
N LEU A 67 6.41 -5.15 0.99
CA LEU A 67 7.29 -3.98 1.09
C LEU A 67 8.10 -3.94 2.39
N LEU A 68 7.52 -4.41 3.50
CA LEU A 68 8.04 -4.13 4.85
C LEU A 68 8.16 -5.37 5.72
N ASP A 69 7.71 -6.54 5.25
CA ASP A 69 7.61 -7.78 6.03
C ASP A 69 6.90 -7.58 7.39
N LYS A 70 5.85 -6.75 7.37
CA LYS A 70 5.08 -6.35 8.56
C LYS A 70 3.57 -6.36 8.28
N PRO A 71 2.74 -6.56 9.31
CA PRO A 71 1.30 -6.38 9.17
C PRO A 71 0.99 -4.91 8.81
N GLY A 72 -0.03 -4.70 7.98
CA GLY A 72 -0.45 -3.33 7.62
C GLY A 72 -1.23 -2.61 8.74
N PHE A 73 -1.85 -3.38 9.64
CA PHE A 73 -2.65 -2.89 10.75
C PHE A 73 -2.45 -3.74 12.01
N GLN A 74 -2.60 -3.16 13.20
CA GLN A 74 -2.60 -3.92 14.47
C GLN A 74 -3.94 -4.64 14.68
N HIS A 75 -5.06 -3.96 14.37
CA HIS A 75 -6.41 -4.50 14.50
C HIS A 75 -7.24 -4.23 13.24
N VAL A 76 -8.01 -5.23 12.82
CA VAL A 76 -8.97 -5.14 11.70
C VAL A 76 -10.34 -5.53 12.22
N TRP A 77 -11.32 -4.64 12.06
CA TRP A 77 -12.71 -4.81 12.51
C TRP A 77 -13.68 -4.65 11.33
#